data_AF-A0A662LR83-F1
#
_entry.id   AF-A0A662LR83-F1
#
_cell.length_a   1.000
_cell.length_b   1.000
_cell.length_c   1.000
_cell.angle_alpha   90.00
_cell.angle_beta   90.00
_cell.angle_gamma   90.00
#
_symmetry.space_group_name_H-M   'P 1'
#
loop_
_entity.id
_entity.type
_entity.pdbx_description
1 polymer ?
#
loop_
_entity_poly.entity_id
_entity_poly.type
_entity_poly.pdbx_seq_one_letter_code
_entity_poly.pdbx_strand_id
1 'polypeptide(L)'
;MPIKAFNIKSVEGRRVGDRPPRNIQISHDINVSFPSIIEEGLRAEFRVVITYTGLGTITFSGDIIVAASEEEIKKVYDEWKSSGNPPPEKLTQEMYNGVLGGIIPHAFYLAKELKLPPPIPLPTVNISPKKKARKKGGEGIEVV
;
A
#
# COMPACT_ATOMS: atom_id res chain seq x y z
N MET A 1 -7.79 13.92 4.21
CA MET A 1 -7.31 12.83 5.10
C MET A 1 -7.01 13.43 6.46
N PRO A 2 -7.28 12.72 7.57
CA PRO A 2 -7.01 13.20 8.94
C PRO A 2 -5.54 13.07 9.40
N ILE A 3 -4.65 12.57 8.55
CA ILE A 3 -3.23 12.35 8.89
C ILE A 3 -2.54 13.70 9.14
N LYS A 4 -2.01 13.88 10.35
CA LYS A 4 -1.26 15.07 10.79
C LYS A 4 0.23 14.94 10.56
N ALA A 5 0.79 13.76 10.82
CA ALA A 5 2.20 13.46 10.63
C ALA A 5 2.40 11.98 10.28
N PHE A 6 3.51 11.70 9.59
CA PHE A 6 3.93 10.35 9.20
C PHE A 6 5.46 10.29 9.24
N ASN A 7 6.01 9.55 10.21
CA ASN A 7 7.43 9.53 10.54
C ASN A 7 7.99 8.12 10.31
N ILE A 8 8.99 7.97 9.43
CA ILE A 8 9.72 6.70 9.27
C ILE A 8 10.92 6.72 10.23
N LYS A 9 10.97 5.78 11.19
CA LYS A 9 12.05 5.66 12.19
C LYS A 9 13.17 4.71 11.74
N SER A 10 12.83 3.64 11.03
CA SER A 10 13.80 2.68 10.48
C SER A 10 13.37 2.20 9.10
N VAL A 11 14.38 1.92 8.29
CA VAL A 11 14.29 1.40 6.92
C VAL A 11 15.36 0.32 6.76
N GLU A 12 14.95 -0.92 6.57
CA GLU A 12 15.86 -2.04 6.33
C GLU A 12 15.52 -2.71 4.99
N GLY A 13 16.53 -2.90 4.15
CA GLY A 13 16.39 -3.54 2.85
C GLY A 13 17.42 -4.66 2.69
N ARG A 14 16.98 -5.88 2.39
CA ARG A 14 17.85 -7.05 2.26
C ARG A 14 17.53 -7.86 1.02
N ARG A 15 18.48 -7.99 0.11
CA ARG A 15 18.48 -9.00 -0.95
C ARG A 15 19.29 -10.22 -0.48
N VAL A 16 18.85 -11.43 -0.81
CA VAL A 16 19.46 -12.70 -0.33
C VAL A 16 19.93 -13.61 -1.48
N GLY A 17 19.49 -13.38 -2.72
CA GLY A 17 19.91 -14.19 -3.88
C GLY A 17 20.17 -13.39 -5.15
N ASP A 18 21.16 -13.80 -5.94
CA ASP A 18 21.49 -13.17 -7.23
C ASP A 18 20.38 -13.39 -8.26
N ARG A 19 19.95 -14.65 -8.43
CA ARG A 19 18.96 -15.07 -9.42
C ARG A 19 17.55 -15.04 -8.83
N PRO A 20 16.56 -14.41 -9.49
CA PRO A 20 15.16 -14.52 -9.08
C PRO A 20 14.66 -15.97 -9.24
N PRO A 21 13.92 -16.53 -8.26
CA PRO A 21 13.23 -17.81 -8.44
C PRO A 21 12.11 -17.69 -9.49
N ARG A 22 11.73 -18.81 -10.12
CA ARG A 22 10.70 -18.83 -11.17
C ARG A 22 9.36 -18.23 -10.74
N ASN A 23 8.96 -18.48 -9.50
CA ASN A 23 7.74 -17.96 -8.90
C ASN A 23 8.13 -17.13 -7.67
N ILE A 24 8.12 -15.81 -7.80
CA ILE A 24 8.26 -14.90 -6.64
C ILE A 24 6.85 -14.62 -6.11
N GLN A 25 6.56 -15.08 -4.90
CA GLN A 25 5.43 -14.60 -4.13
C GLN A 25 5.86 -13.34 -3.37
N ILE A 26 4.99 -12.33 -3.34
CA ILE A 26 5.18 -11.11 -2.55
C ILE A 26 4.07 -11.05 -1.51
N SER A 27 4.44 -11.00 -0.23
CA SER A 27 3.50 -10.77 0.88
C SER A 27 3.78 -9.42 1.55
N HIS A 28 2.72 -8.81 2.07
CA HIS A 28 2.77 -7.57 2.84
C HIS A 28 2.17 -7.86 4.21
N ASP A 29 2.98 -7.75 5.26
CA ASP A 29 2.52 -7.72 6.64
C ASP A 29 2.48 -6.26 7.11
N ILE A 30 1.39 -5.87 7.78
CA ILE A 30 1.17 -4.51 8.26
C ILE A 30 0.63 -4.59 9.68
N ASN A 31 1.51 -4.33 10.64
CA ASN A 31 1.13 -4.14 12.03
C ASN A 31 1.06 -2.64 12.34
N VAL A 32 -0.05 -2.22 12.93
CA VAL A 32 -0.14 -0.95 13.68
C VAL A 32 -0.31 -1.35 15.15
N SER A 33 0.36 -0.65 16.07
CA SER A 33 0.38 -0.99 17.49
C SER A 33 0.76 0.23 18.36
N PHE A 34 0.69 0.06 19.68
CA PHE A 34 1.03 1.09 20.68
C PHE A 34 0.27 2.43 20.45
N PRO A 35 -1.07 2.42 20.46
CA PRO A 35 -1.86 3.64 20.39
C PRO A 35 -1.59 4.53 21.62
N SER A 36 -1.53 5.84 21.40
CA SER A 36 -1.28 6.86 22.41
C SER A 36 -2.02 8.14 22.05
N ILE A 37 -2.73 8.73 23.01
CA ILE A 37 -3.46 9.98 22.83
C ILE A 37 -2.49 11.15 23.08
N ILE A 38 -2.48 12.11 22.17
CA ILE A 38 -1.69 13.36 22.21
C ILE A 38 -2.57 14.55 21.81
N GLU A 39 -2.10 15.78 21.98
CA GLU A 39 -2.89 16.99 21.67
C GLU A 39 -3.29 17.07 20.18
N GLU A 40 -2.47 16.53 19.29
CA GLU A 40 -2.71 16.52 17.84
C GLU A 40 -3.63 15.37 17.37
N GLY A 41 -4.01 14.43 18.25
CA GLY A 41 -4.91 13.31 17.96
C GLY A 41 -4.45 11.96 18.52
N LEU A 42 -4.69 10.88 17.77
CA LEU A 42 -4.20 9.54 18.09
C LEU A 42 -2.89 9.28 17.34
N ARG A 43 -1.83 8.96 18.09
CA ARG A 43 -0.55 8.46 17.55
C ARG A 43 -0.47 6.94 17.73
N ALA A 44 0.02 6.24 16.72
CA ALA A 44 0.39 4.83 16.84
C ALA A 44 1.71 4.54 16.11
N GLU A 45 2.40 3.51 16.56
CA GLU A 45 3.54 2.97 15.83
C GLU A 45 3.08 2.02 14.73
N PHE A 46 3.86 1.92 13.66
CA PHE A 46 3.63 0.96 12.59
C PHE A 46 4.89 0.16 12.26
N ARG A 47 4.69 -1.07 11.77
CA ARG A 47 5.69 -1.90 11.12
C ARG A 47 5.09 -2.48 9.85
N VAL A 48 5.77 -2.29 8.72
CA VAL A 48 5.42 -2.89 7.43
C VAL A 48 6.56 -3.79 6.98
N VAL A 49 6.25 -5.04 6.66
CA VAL A 49 7.23 -6.01 6.14
C VAL A 49 6.77 -6.50 4.77
N ILE A 50 7.57 -6.24 3.74
CA ILE A 50 7.36 -6.71 2.37
C ILE A 50 8.33 -7.85 2.13
N THR A 51 7.81 -9.07 1.97
CA THR A 51 8.63 -10.28 1.79
C THR A 51 8.53 -10.78 0.37
N TYR A 52 9.68 -10.94 -0.29
CA TYR A 52 9.84 -11.51 -1.63
C TYR A 52 10.40 -12.92 -1.47
N THR A 53 9.52 -13.93 -1.55
CA THR A 53 9.87 -15.33 -1.23
C THR A 53 11.09 -15.81 -2.02
N GLY A 54 12.15 -16.19 -1.30
CA GLY A 54 13.41 -16.66 -1.87
C GLY A 54 14.31 -15.58 -2.49
N LEU A 55 14.02 -14.29 -2.32
CA LEU A 55 14.77 -13.20 -2.95
C LEU A 55 15.17 -12.07 -1.99
N GLY A 56 14.32 -11.68 -1.04
CA GLY A 56 14.63 -10.60 -0.11
C GLY A 56 13.47 -10.11 0.76
N THR A 57 13.75 -9.10 1.59
CA THR A 57 12.77 -8.40 2.42
C THR A 57 13.01 -6.89 2.40
N ILE A 58 11.95 -6.11 2.60
CA ILE A 58 12.00 -4.69 2.93
C ILE A 58 11.15 -4.46 4.18
N THR A 59 11.73 -3.88 5.22
CA THR A 59 11.05 -3.57 6.48
C THR A 59 11.06 -2.07 6.72
N PHE A 60 9.90 -1.51 7.03
CA PHE A 60 9.75 -0.15 7.54
C PHE A 60 9.20 -0.22 8.96
N SER A 61 9.64 0.69 9.83
CA SER A 61 8.93 0.97 11.07
C SER A 61 8.95 2.46 11.40
N GLY A 62 7.90 2.95 12.03
CA GLY A 62 7.70 4.39 12.23
C GLY A 62 6.51 4.70 13.14
N ASP A 63 6.05 5.94 13.10
CA ASP A 63 4.79 6.35 13.72
C ASP A 63 3.95 7.25 12.82
N ILE A 64 2.63 7.19 13.03
CA ILE A 64 1.62 7.98 12.33
C ILE A 64 0.74 8.69 13.35
N ILE A 65 0.36 9.95 13.06
CA ILE A 65 -0.57 10.74 13.87
C ILE A 65 -1.81 11.04 13.03
N VAL A 66 -3.00 10.72 13.56
CA VAL A 66 -4.31 11.00 12.94
C VAL A 66 -5.20 11.82 13.87
N ALA A 67 -5.85 12.85 13.32
CA ALA A 67 -6.80 13.69 14.07
C ALA A 67 -8.25 13.29 13.77
N ALA A 68 -8.99 12.95 14.81
CA ALA A 68 -10.43 12.65 14.77
C ALA A 68 -11.13 13.35 15.95
N SER A 69 -12.42 13.09 16.16
CA SER A 69 -13.10 13.57 17.37
C SER A 69 -12.52 12.92 18.64
N GLU A 70 -12.62 13.61 19.78
CA GLU A 70 -12.17 13.07 21.07
C GLU A 70 -12.92 11.77 21.44
N GLU A 71 -14.17 11.65 21.00
CA GLU A 71 -15.02 10.46 21.17
C GLU A 71 -14.50 9.27 20.34
N GLU A 72 -14.21 9.46 19.05
CA GLU A 72 -13.59 8.44 18.18
C GLU A 72 -12.22 7.99 18.72
N ILE A 73 -11.40 8.95 19.17
CA ILE A 73 -10.06 8.70 19.71
C ILE A 73 -10.13 7.85 20.98
N LYS A 74 -10.98 8.23 21.95
CA LYS A 74 -11.15 7.47 23.20
C LYS A 74 -11.70 6.08 22.95
N LYS A 75 -12.75 5.93 22.14
CA LYS A 75 -13.34 4.63 21.79
C LYS A 75 -12.28 3.68 21.24
N VAL A 76 -11.54 4.12 20.21
CA VAL A 76 -10.51 3.30 19.57
C VAL A 76 -9.36 2.98 20.53
N TYR A 77 -8.93 3.93 21.35
CA TYR A 77 -7.87 3.71 22.35
C TYR A 77 -8.27 2.68 23.42
N ASP A 78 -9.48 2.79 24.00
CA ASP A 78 -9.93 1.89 25.08
C ASP A 78 -10.27 0.49 24.56
N GLU A 79 -10.86 0.35 23.37
CA GLU A 79 -11.07 -0.97 22.74
C GLU A 79 -9.75 -1.69 22.43
N TRP A 80 -8.74 -0.94 21.96
CA TRP A 80 -7.40 -1.47 21.68
C TRP A 80 -6.66 -1.86 22.95
N LYS A 81 -6.79 -1.05 24.01
CA LYS A 81 -6.24 -1.32 25.35
C LYS A 81 -6.89 -2.54 26.02
N SER A 82 -8.18 -2.80 25.74
CA SER A 82 -8.92 -3.95 26.24
C SER A 82 -8.60 -5.25 25.47
N SER A 83 -8.50 -5.16 24.14
CA SER A 83 -8.31 -6.33 23.25
C SER A 83 -6.85 -6.65 22.88
N GLY A 84 -5.92 -5.72 23.13
CA GLY A 84 -4.55 -5.77 22.65
C GLY A 84 -4.38 -5.56 21.13
N ASN A 85 -5.47 -5.38 20.38
CA ASN A 85 -5.49 -5.42 18.92
C ASN A 85 -6.17 -4.17 18.32
N PRO A 86 -5.85 -3.78 17.07
CA PRO A 86 -6.53 -2.67 16.42
C PRO A 86 -8.03 -2.98 16.26
N PRO A 87 -8.96 -2.17 16.80
CA PRO A 87 -10.39 -2.39 16.62
C PRO A 87 -10.80 -2.09 15.17
N PRO A 88 -11.83 -2.77 14.62
CA PRO A 88 -12.25 -2.66 13.22
C PRO A 88 -13.03 -1.36 12.90
N GLU A 89 -12.57 -0.25 13.46
CA GLU A 89 -13.19 1.07 13.40
C GLU A 89 -12.67 1.92 12.24
N LYS A 90 -13.46 2.93 11.85
CA LYS A 90 -13.14 3.85 10.74
C LYS A 90 -11.77 4.52 10.91
N LEU A 91 -11.44 4.99 12.11
CA LEU A 91 -10.16 5.63 12.40
C LEU A 91 -8.98 4.65 12.20
N THR A 92 -9.11 3.40 12.64
CA THR A 92 -8.12 2.34 12.38
C THR A 92 -7.94 2.12 10.87
N GLN A 93 -9.03 2.05 10.10
CA GLN A 93 -8.96 1.92 8.65
C GLN A 93 -8.25 3.12 7.99
N GLU A 94 -8.51 4.35 8.46
CA GLU A 94 -7.85 5.56 7.98
C GLU A 94 -6.35 5.57 8.33
N MET A 95 -5.94 5.03 9.49
CA MET A 95 -4.53 4.84 9.85
C MET A 95 -3.83 3.82 8.94
N TYR A 96 -4.43 2.64 8.72
CA TYR A 96 -3.88 1.61 7.83
C TYR A 96 -3.74 2.12 6.39
N ASN A 97 -4.74 2.83 5.87
CA ASN A 97 -4.66 3.48 4.56
C ASN A 97 -3.58 4.57 4.50
N GLY A 98 -3.39 5.32 5.59
CA GLY A 98 -2.33 6.33 5.71
C GLY A 98 -0.93 5.73 5.70
N VAL A 99 -0.71 4.65 6.45
CA VAL A 99 0.56 3.91 6.45
C VAL A 99 0.86 3.33 5.07
N LEU A 100 -0.14 2.73 4.40
CA LEU A 100 -0.01 2.25 3.01
C LEU A 100 0.37 3.37 2.04
N GLY A 101 -0.35 4.50 2.09
CA GLY A 101 -0.08 5.66 1.23
C GLY A 101 1.32 6.26 1.43
N GLY A 102 1.81 6.29 2.67
CA GLY A 102 3.16 6.74 3.00
C GLY A 102 4.26 5.75 2.60
N ILE A 103 4.05 4.43 2.81
CA ILE A 103 5.07 3.41 2.57
C ILE A 103 5.21 3.00 1.10
N ILE A 104 4.12 2.88 0.33
CA ILE A 104 4.18 2.36 -1.06
C ILE A 104 5.23 3.08 -1.94
N PRO A 105 5.31 4.44 -1.98
CA PRO A 105 6.32 5.13 -2.78
C PRO A 105 7.77 4.82 -2.35
N HIS A 106 8.02 4.74 -1.04
CA HIS A 106 9.33 4.40 -0.48
C HIS A 106 9.70 2.94 -0.76
N ALA A 107 8.73 2.02 -0.67
CA ALA A 107 8.90 0.61 -1.00
C ALA A 107 9.26 0.41 -2.48
N PHE A 108 8.64 1.15 -3.40
CA PHE A 108 9.01 1.15 -4.82
C PHE A 108 10.46 1.58 -5.04
N TYR A 109 10.89 2.66 -4.37
CA TYR A 109 12.27 3.16 -4.49
C TYR A 109 13.29 2.13 -3.99
N LEU A 110 13.10 1.58 -2.79
CA LEU A 110 14.01 0.57 -2.23
C LEU A 110 14.00 -0.74 -3.03
N ALA A 111 12.84 -1.18 -3.52
CA ALA A 111 12.74 -2.37 -4.35
C ALA A 111 13.60 -2.21 -5.63
N LYS A 112 13.54 -1.04 -6.28
CA LYS A 112 14.37 -0.70 -7.44
C LYS A 112 15.87 -0.78 -7.12
N GLU A 113 16.32 -0.14 -6.03
CA GLU A 113 17.74 -0.13 -5.65
C GLU A 113 18.26 -1.54 -5.26
N LEU A 114 17.44 -2.33 -4.57
CA LEU A 114 17.72 -3.74 -4.22
C LEU A 114 17.54 -4.72 -5.41
N LYS A 115 17.16 -4.21 -6.59
CA LYS A 115 16.82 -4.97 -7.81
C LYS A 115 15.73 -6.03 -7.58
N LEU A 116 14.85 -5.80 -6.62
CA LEU A 116 13.68 -6.60 -6.32
C LEU A 116 12.55 -6.23 -7.31
N PRO A 117 11.55 -7.11 -7.53
CA PRO A 117 10.33 -6.74 -8.26
C PRO A 117 9.61 -5.54 -7.61
N PRO A 118 8.74 -4.83 -8.35
CA PRO A 118 7.74 -3.94 -7.76
C PRO A 118 7.01 -4.59 -6.56
N PRO A 119 6.83 -3.89 -5.42
CA PRO A 119 6.12 -4.44 -4.27
C PRO A 119 4.65 -4.72 -4.61
N ILE A 120 3.99 -3.81 -5.34
CA ILE A 120 2.64 -3.99 -5.86
C ILE A 120 2.64 -4.05 -7.40
N PRO A 121 1.65 -4.70 -8.03
CA PRO A 121 1.53 -4.75 -9.48
C PRO A 121 1.45 -3.36 -10.12
N LEU A 122 2.20 -3.15 -11.21
CA LEU A 122 2.13 -1.93 -12.01
C LEU A 122 0.91 -1.96 -12.95
N PRO A 123 0.27 -0.80 -13.22
CA PRO A 123 -0.85 -0.72 -14.15
C PRO A 123 -0.40 -1.04 -15.59
N THR A 124 -1.10 -1.95 -16.27
CA THR A 124 -0.80 -2.37 -17.64
C THR A 124 -1.54 -1.53 -18.68
N VAL A 125 -0.82 -0.95 -19.64
CA VAL A 125 -1.42 -0.17 -20.74
C VAL A 125 -1.76 -1.08 -21.92
N ASN A 126 -3.02 -1.48 -22.03
CA ASN A 126 -3.50 -2.34 -23.12
C ASN A 126 -3.81 -1.53 -24.39
N ILE A 127 -2.79 -1.28 -25.22
CA ILE A 127 -2.95 -0.64 -26.54
C ILE A 127 -3.65 -1.60 -27.50
N SER A 128 -5.00 -1.59 -27.49
CA SER A 128 -5.80 -2.32 -28.47
C SER A 128 -5.60 -1.73 -29.87
N PRO A 129 -5.19 -2.52 -30.88
CA PRO A 129 -5.11 -2.02 -32.25
C PRO A 129 -6.50 -1.65 -32.75
N LYS A 130 -6.68 -0.41 -33.22
CA LYS A 130 -7.96 0.05 -33.81
C LYS A 130 -8.35 -0.88 -34.95
N LYS A 131 -9.42 -1.66 -34.78
CA LYS A 131 -10.06 -2.41 -35.86
C LYS A 131 -10.39 -1.41 -36.98
N LYS A 132 -9.74 -1.54 -38.15
CA LYS A 132 -10.08 -0.73 -39.32
C LYS A 132 -11.56 -0.93 -39.63
N ALA A 133 -12.33 0.15 -39.65
CA ALA A 133 -13.76 0.10 -39.97
C ALA A 133 -13.91 -0.43 -41.41
N ARG A 134 -14.42 -1.65 -41.54
CA ARG A 134 -14.69 -2.27 -42.84
C ARG A 134 -15.90 -1.57 -43.45
N LYS A 135 -15.68 -0.57 -44.32
CA LYS A 135 -16.74 0.18 -45.00
C LYS A 135 -17.73 -0.80 -45.63
N LYS A 136 -18.96 -0.84 -45.08
CA LYS A 136 -20.14 -1.20 -45.88
C LYS A 136 -20.49 0.02 -46.73
N GLY A 137 -20.40 -0.14 -48.04
CA GLY A 137 -21.05 0.72 -49.03
C GLY A 137 -21.69 -0.20 -50.06
N GLY A 138 -22.94 0.07 -50.41
CA GLY A 138 -23.65 -0.56 -51.52
C GLY A 138 -24.17 0.52 -52.47
N GLU A 139 -25.02 0.15 -53.43
CA GLU A 139 -25.48 1.01 -54.55
C GLU A 139 -24.33 1.36 -55.54
N GLY A 140 -24.50 1.61 -56.84
CA GLY A 140 -25.65 1.54 -57.77
C GLY A 140 -25.27 2.25 -59.11
N ILE A 141 -25.86 2.06 -60.30
CA ILE A 141 -26.88 1.15 -60.92
C ILE A 141 -26.51 1.01 -62.44
N GLU A 142 -27.21 0.18 -63.23
CA GLU A 142 -27.17 -0.15 -64.71
C GLU A 142 -26.95 -1.67 -64.94
N VAL A 143 -27.52 -2.41 -65.91
CA VAL A 143 -28.37 -2.19 -67.12
C VAL A 143 -27.69 -1.84 -68.46
N VAL A 144 -27.39 -2.87 -69.28
CA VAL A 144 -27.88 -3.08 -70.67
C VAL A 144 -28.12 -4.58 -70.87
#